data_AF-A0A1Y4HZJ6-F1
#
_entry.id   AF-A0A1Y4HZJ6-F1
#
_cell.length_a   1.000
_cell.length_b   1.000
_cell.length_c   1.000
_cell.angle_alpha   90.00
_cell.angle_beta   90.00
_cell.angle_gamma   90.00
#
_symmetry.space_group_name_H-M   'P 1'
#
loop_
_entity.id
_entity.type
_entity.pdbx_description
1 polymer ?
#
loop_
_entity_poly.entity_id
_entity_poly.type
_entity_poly.pdbx_seq_one_letter_code
_entity_poly.pdbx_strand_id
1 'polypeptide(L)'
;MELGYDTFSTELPDDIFELLLELGSEIGIDPFSSVESENYFCELLKNYTGNKNEIREYFESEIKKDFQVMKEKPQWIQGDDWQFNKGKPMIFVGQLDTITKRDGVSYGTSFFVFWDCKDGTTKTVTQSD
;
A
#
# COMPACT_ATOMS: atom_id res chain seq x y z
N MET A 1 7.14 28.05 17.81
CA MET A 1 7.47 26.95 16.89
C MET A 1 6.23 26.07 16.93
N GLU A 2 5.23 26.39 16.11
CA GLU A 2 4.05 25.53 16.01
C GLU A 2 4.52 24.25 15.32
N LEU A 3 4.50 23.15 16.06
CA LEU A 3 4.55 21.82 15.47
C LEU A 3 3.31 21.75 14.59
N GLY A 4 3.50 21.84 13.27
CA GLY A 4 2.46 21.51 12.31
C GLY A 4 2.11 20.05 12.56
N TYR A 5 1.06 19.82 13.32
CA TYR A 5 0.36 18.54 13.29
C TYR A 5 -0.10 18.41 11.85
N ASP A 6 0.52 17.49 11.12
CA ASP A 6 0.01 17.05 9.84
C ASP A 6 -1.35 16.43 10.15
N THR A 7 -2.39 17.25 10.06
CA THR A 7 -3.76 16.78 10.22
C THR A 7 -4.01 15.90 9.02
N PHE A 8 -3.83 14.60 9.20
CA PHE A 8 -4.30 13.61 8.24
C PHE A 8 -5.74 13.97 7.89
N SER A 9 -5.93 14.41 6.65
CA SER A 9 -7.20 14.89 6.11
C SER A 9 -7.43 14.12 4.83
N THR A 10 -8.37 13.19 4.88
CA THR A 10 -8.76 12.42 3.69
C THR A 10 -9.82 13.16 2.89
N GLU A 11 -9.80 13.00 1.57
CA GLU A 11 -10.89 13.48 0.69
C GLU A 11 -12.08 12.50 0.65
N LEU A 12 -11.94 11.32 1.25
CA LEU A 12 -12.97 10.29 1.24
C LEU A 12 -14.09 10.61 2.27
N PRO A 13 -15.36 10.31 1.94
CA PRO A 13 -16.43 10.34 2.92
C PRO A 13 -16.15 9.40 4.10
N ASP A 14 -16.57 9.77 5.32
CA ASP A 14 -16.31 9.01 6.55
C ASP A 14 -16.70 7.52 6.45
N ASP A 15 -17.84 7.21 5.82
CA ASP A 15 -18.30 5.83 5.66
C ASP A 15 -17.43 5.01 4.70
N ILE A 16 -16.77 5.67 3.73
CA ILE A 16 -15.80 5.04 2.84
C ILE A 16 -14.45 4.89 3.53
N PHE A 17 -14.04 5.89 4.30
CA PHE A 17 -12.81 5.83 5.08
C PHE A 17 -12.81 4.64 6.05
N GLU A 18 -13.87 4.49 6.85
CA GLU A 18 -14.02 3.37 7.79
C GLU A 18 -14.05 2.02 7.07
N LEU A 19 -14.78 1.93 5.95
CA LEU A 19 -14.85 0.72 5.13
C LEU A 19 -13.47 0.29 4.61
N LEU A 20 -12.67 1.23 4.13
CA LEU A 20 -11.34 0.95 3.60
C LEU A 20 -10.36 0.53 4.70
N LEU A 21 -10.44 1.13 5.90
CA LEU A 21 -9.65 0.68 7.05
C LEU A 21 -9.96 -0.79 7.40
N GLU A 22 -11.24 -1.16 7.41
CA GLU A 22 -11.66 -2.53 7.68
C GLU A 22 -11.14 -3.50 6.60
N LEU A 23 -11.39 -3.20 5.32
CA LEU A 23 -10.94 -4.01 4.19
C LEU A 23 -9.42 -4.12 4.10
N GLY A 24 -8.71 -3.02 4.34
CA GLY A 24 -7.26 -2.98 4.35
C GLY A 24 -6.66 -3.92 5.39
N SER A 25 -7.21 -3.89 6.61
CA SER A 25 -6.84 -4.80 7.70
C SER A 25 -7.08 -6.27 7.33
N GLU A 26 -8.21 -6.59 6.70
CA GLU A 26 -8.55 -7.96 6.27
C GLU A 26 -7.59 -8.50 5.19
N ILE A 27 -7.19 -7.65 4.25
CA ILE A 27 -6.40 -8.05 3.08
C ILE A 27 -4.88 -7.93 3.34
N GLY A 28 -4.50 -7.09 4.31
CA GLY A 28 -3.11 -6.80 4.69
C GLY A 28 -2.48 -5.70 3.85
N ILE A 29 -3.24 -4.66 3.53
CA ILE A 29 -2.81 -3.44 2.83
C ILE A 29 -3.26 -2.24 3.65
N ASP A 30 -2.46 -1.18 3.72
CA ASP A 30 -2.90 0.09 4.27
C ASP A 30 -3.35 1.05 3.15
N PRO A 31 -4.65 1.37 3.02
CA PRO A 31 -5.14 2.30 2.00
C PRO A 31 -4.58 3.72 2.14
N PHE A 32 -3.99 4.04 3.28
CA PHE A 32 -3.51 5.38 3.64
C PHE A 32 -2.01 5.41 3.94
N SER A 33 -1.26 4.36 3.56
CA SER A 33 0.21 4.32 3.72
C SER A 33 0.94 5.40 2.92
N SER A 34 0.34 5.91 1.85
CA SER A 34 0.89 6.95 1.00
C SER A 34 -0.22 7.76 0.31
N VAL A 35 0.13 8.97 -0.15
CA VAL A 35 -0.73 9.81 -0.97
C VAL A 35 -1.15 9.10 -2.25
N GLU A 36 -0.26 8.31 -2.86
CA GLU A 36 -0.58 7.50 -4.04
C GLU A 36 -1.60 6.39 -3.74
N SER A 37 -1.51 5.75 -2.56
CA SER A 37 -2.49 4.75 -2.12
C SER A 37 -3.87 5.37 -1.96
N GLU A 38 -3.96 6.49 -1.23
CA GLU A 38 -5.23 7.20 -1.05
C GLU A 38 -5.83 7.64 -2.39
N ASN A 39 -5.00 8.22 -3.27
CA ASN A 39 -5.43 8.64 -4.60
C ASN A 39 -6.00 7.48 -5.44
N TYR A 40 -5.42 6.28 -5.34
CA TYR A 40 -5.95 5.11 -6.02
C TYR A 40 -7.39 4.79 -5.55
N PHE A 41 -7.66 4.82 -4.24
CA PHE A 41 -9.00 4.57 -3.71
C PHE A 41 -9.99 5.69 -4.04
N CYS A 42 -9.54 6.96 -4.00
CA CYS A 42 -10.32 8.10 -4.48
C CYS A 42 -10.72 7.93 -5.96
N GLU A 43 -9.80 7.50 -6.82
CA GLU A 43 -10.11 7.24 -8.23
C GLU A 43 -11.03 6.04 -8.42
N LEU A 44 -10.88 4.96 -7.64
CA LEU A 44 -11.84 3.85 -7.65
C LEU A 44 -13.25 4.31 -7.28
N LEU A 45 -13.38 5.14 -6.24
CA LEU A 45 -14.66 5.69 -5.78
C LEU A 45 -15.29 6.59 -6.85
N LYS A 46 -14.52 7.49 -7.47
CA LYS A 46 -15.00 8.37 -8.55
C LYS A 46 -15.52 7.60 -9.75
N ASN A 47 -14.91 6.46 -10.07
CA ASN A 47 -15.29 5.62 -11.20
C ASN A 47 -16.40 4.61 -10.87
N TYR A 48 -16.80 4.51 -9.60
CA TYR A 48 -17.85 3.59 -9.17
C TYR A 48 -19.24 4.10 -9.53
N THR A 49 -19.94 3.38 -10.41
CA THR A 49 -21.31 3.71 -10.83
C THR A 49 -22.37 2.75 -10.28
N GLY A 50 -21.98 1.85 -9.36
CA GLY A 50 -22.86 0.84 -8.79
C GLY A 50 -23.70 1.34 -7.61
N ASN A 51 -24.38 0.42 -6.93
CA ASN A 51 -25.18 0.74 -5.75
C ASN A 51 -24.28 0.89 -4.51
N LYS A 52 -24.63 1.78 -3.58
CA LYS A 52 -23.94 1.94 -2.30
C LYS A 52 -23.78 0.62 -1.54
N ASN A 53 -24.74 -0.29 -1.63
CA ASN A 53 -24.69 -1.59 -0.94
C ASN A 53 -23.64 -2.57 -1.49
N GLU A 54 -23.14 -2.33 -2.71
CA GLU A 54 -22.20 -3.21 -3.42
C GLU A 54 -20.76 -2.63 -3.39
N ILE A 55 -20.55 -1.47 -2.77
CA ILE A 55 -19.27 -0.76 -2.82
C ILE A 55 -18.14 -1.52 -2.12
N ARG A 56 -18.45 -2.27 -1.06
CA ARG A 56 -17.49 -3.14 -0.37
C ARG A 56 -16.96 -4.21 -1.33
N GLU A 57 -17.87 -4.93 -1.98
CA GLU A 57 -17.54 -6.00 -2.92
C GLU A 57 -16.75 -5.45 -4.10
N TYR A 58 -17.10 -4.25 -4.58
CA TYR A 58 -16.35 -3.56 -5.61
C TYR A 58 -14.90 -3.27 -5.18
N PHE A 59 -14.68 -2.61 -4.02
CA PHE A 59 -13.32 -2.34 -3.54
C PHE A 59 -12.53 -3.62 -3.30
N GLU A 60 -13.13 -4.62 -2.67
CA GLU A 60 -12.48 -5.91 -2.43
C GLU A 60 -12.05 -6.57 -3.75
N SER A 61 -12.90 -6.52 -4.78
CA SER A 61 -12.59 -7.07 -6.10
C SER A 61 -11.43 -6.33 -6.79
N GLU A 62 -11.42 -4.99 -6.74
CA GLU A 62 -10.38 -4.18 -7.35
C GLU A 62 -9.05 -4.31 -6.60
N ILE A 63 -9.08 -4.38 -5.26
CA ILE A 63 -7.88 -4.63 -4.45
C ILE A 63 -7.26 -5.98 -4.82
N LYS A 64 -8.05 -7.07 -4.81
CA LYS A 64 -7.57 -8.42 -5.15
C LYS A 64 -7.02 -8.50 -6.56
N LYS A 65 -7.56 -7.71 -7.49
CA LYS A 65 -7.13 -7.66 -8.88
C LYS A 65 -5.82 -6.89 -9.06
N ASP A 66 -5.71 -5.72 -8.44
CA ASP A 66 -4.64 -4.75 -8.71
C ASP A 66 -3.43 -4.91 -7.75
N PHE A 67 -3.63 -5.30 -6.48
CA PHE A 67 -2.54 -5.53 -5.51
C PHE A 67 -1.97 -6.95 -5.64
N GLN A 68 -1.24 -7.17 -6.71
CA GLN A 68 -0.73 -8.49 -7.05
C GLN A 68 0.58 -8.83 -6.32
N VAL A 69 0.68 -10.09 -5.91
CA VAL A 69 1.86 -10.66 -5.24
C VAL A 69 2.33 -11.85 -6.07
N MET A 70 3.61 -11.88 -6.43
CA MET A 70 4.16 -12.93 -7.30
C MET A 70 4.41 -14.27 -6.58
N LYS A 71 4.78 -14.25 -5.29
CA LYS A 71 5.06 -15.46 -4.51
C LYS A 71 4.45 -15.42 -3.12
N GLU A 72 4.98 -14.58 -2.25
CA GLU A 72 4.62 -14.49 -0.84
C GLU A 72 4.31 -13.03 -0.50
N LYS A 73 3.39 -12.80 0.45
CA LYS A 73 3.03 -11.44 0.88
C LYS A 73 4.25 -10.76 1.55
N PRO A 74 4.43 -9.43 1.37
CA PRO A 74 5.49 -8.70 2.06
C PRO A 74 5.34 -8.84 3.57
N GLN A 75 6.46 -9.00 4.27
CA GLN A 75 6.53 -8.95 5.72
C GLN A 75 7.13 -7.60 6.12
N TRP A 76 6.27 -6.59 6.24
CA TRP A 76 6.67 -5.24 6.61
C TRP A 76 7.30 -5.21 8.02
N ILE A 77 8.39 -4.46 8.17
CA ILE A 77 9.03 -4.21 9.48
C ILE A 77 8.40 -2.99 10.14
N GLN A 78 8.08 -1.98 9.34
CA GLN A 78 7.50 -0.71 9.77
C GLN A 78 6.04 -0.63 9.30
N GLY A 79 5.67 0.42 8.58
CA GLY A 79 4.38 0.50 7.88
C GLY A 79 4.42 -0.23 6.54
N ASP A 80 3.24 -0.53 6.00
CA ASP A 80 3.06 -0.80 4.57
C ASP A 80 3.68 0.36 3.76
N ASP A 81 4.40 0.03 2.70
CA ASP A 81 4.89 1.01 1.72
C ASP A 81 4.72 0.43 0.31
N TRP A 82 3.48 0.06 -0.02
CA TRP A 82 3.16 -0.48 -1.33
C TRP A 82 3.45 0.55 -2.43
N GLN A 83 4.20 0.15 -3.45
CA GLN A 83 4.65 1.09 -4.48
C GLN A 83 3.64 1.24 -5.61
N PHE A 84 3.52 2.46 -6.14
CA PHE A 84 2.62 2.80 -7.24
C PHE A 84 3.40 3.27 -8.48
N ASN A 85 2.86 3.00 -9.66
CA ASN A 85 3.31 3.59 -10.93
C ASN A 85 2.09 4.04 -11.74
N LYS A 86 2.11 5.28 -12.24
CA LYS A 86 1.01 5.88 -13.04
C LYS A 86 -0.39 5.69 -12.41
N GLY A 87 -0.47 5.88 -11.09
CA GLY A 87 -1.73 5.77 -10.32
C GLY A 87 -2.25 4.35 -10.12
N LYS A 88 -1.44 3.32 -10.38
CA LYS A 88 -1.79 1.91 -10.14
C LYS A 88 -0.80 1.23 -9.19
N PRO A 89 -1.26 0.33 -8.30
CA PRO A 89 -0.37 -0.49 -7.48
C PRO A 89 0.56 -1.29 -8.38
N MET A 90 1.84 -1.36 -8.02
CA MET A 90 2.82 -2.20 -8.69
C MET A 90 2.72 -3.63 -8.16
N ILE A 91 3.18 -4.61 -8.95
CA ILE A 91 3.23 -6.01 -8.54
C ILE A 91 4.35 -6.17 -7.52
N PHE A 92 4.05 -6.75 -6.35
CA PHE A 92 5.07 -7.15 -5.40
C PHE A 92 5.78 -8.41 -5.90
N VAL A 93 7.08 -8.29 -6.18
CA VAL A 93 7.89 -9.37 -6.77
C VAL A 93 8.46 -10.28 -5.68
N GLY A 94 8.88 -9.69 -4.57
CA GLY A 94 9.46 -10.42 -3.45
C GLY A 94 10.27 -9.54 -2.50
N GLN A 95 10.74 -10.19 -1.44
CA GLN A 95 11.50 -9.61 -0.36
C GLN A 95 12.88 -10.29 -0.25
N LEU A 96 13.90 -9.50 0.09
CA LEU A 96 15.24 -9.99 0.40
C LEU A 96 15.64 -9.48 1.78
N ASP A 97 15.90 -10.41 2.69
CA ASP A 97 16.30 -10.12 4.05
C ASP A 97 17.81 -10.28 4.21
N THR A 98 18.44 -9.35 4.90
CA THR A 98 19.86 -9.42 5.26
C THR A 98 20.08 -8.93 6.68
N ILE A 99 21.12 -9.44 7.32
CA ILE A 99 21.60 -8.94 8.59
C ILE A 99 22.95 -8.28 8.35
N THR A 100 23.06 -7.00 8.65
CA THR A 100 24.34 -6.27 8.59
C THR A 100 24.88 -6.03 9.99
N LYS A 101 26.21 -6.03 10.13
CA LYS A 101 26.87 -5.71 11.40
C LYS A 101 27.60 -4.38 11.28
N ARG A 102 27.26 -3.45 12.18
CA ARG A 102 27.92 -2.14 12.28
C ARG A 102 28.21 -1.85 13.74
N ASP A 103 29.46 -1.52 14.04
CA ASP A 103 29.92 -1.18 15.40
C ASP A 103 29.58 -2.23 16.47
N GLY A 104 29.55 -3.52 16.08
CA GLY A 104 29.21 -4.64 16.96
C GLY A 104 27.71 -4.91 17.14
N VAL A 105 26.84 -4.07 16.56
CA VAL A 105 25.38 -4.21 16.56
C VAL A 105 24.93 -4.87 15.26
N SER A 106 23.93 -5.76 15.34
CA SER A 106 23.32 -6.39 14.17
C SER A 106 22.01 -5.68 13.83
N TYR A 107 21.81 -5.38 12.55
CA TYR A 107 20.61 -4.74 12.01
C TYR A 107 20.00 -5.62 10.94
N GLY A 108 18.73 -5.96 11.10
CA GLY A 108 17.92 -6.58 10.06
C GLY A 108 17.52 -5.52 9.02
N THR A 109 17.79 -5.80 7.76
CA THR A 109 17.38 -4.95 6.64
C THR A 109 16.62 -5.80 5.62
N SER A 110 15.44 -5.34 5.23
CA SER A 110 14.60 -5.97 4.21
C SER A 110 14.49 -5.07 2.99
N PHE A 111 14.65 -5.66 1.80
CA PHE A 111 14.44 -5.00 0.51
C PHE A 111 13.18 -5.57 -0.14
N PHE A 112 12.19 -4.70 -0.39
CA PHE A 112 10.92 -5.05 -1.03
C PHE A 112 10.96 -4.60 -2.49
N VAL A 113 10.79 -5.52 -3.43
CA VAL A 113 10.92 -5.25 -4.86
C VAL A 113 9.55 -5.21 -5.53
N PHE A 114 9.32 -4.14 -6.29
CA PHE A 114 8.08 -3.90 -7.02
C PHE A 114 8.36 -3.75 -8.51
N TRP A 115 7.42 -4.20 -9.34
CA TRP A 115 7.53 -4.17 -10.80
C TRP A 115 6.20 -3.80 -11.46
N ASP A 116 6.26 -2.93 -12.47
CA ASP A 116 5.16 -2.68 -13.40
C ASP A 116 5.41 -3.46 -14.70
N CYS A 117 4.55 -4.44 -14.98
CA CYS A 117 4.67 -5.29 -16.15
C CYS A 117 4.36 -4.58 -17.48
N LYS A 118 3.73 -3.41 -17.44
CA LYS A 118 3.34 -2.67 -18.65
C LYS A 118 4.51 -1.94 -19.29
N ASP A 119 5.39 -1.37 -18.47
CA ASP A 119 6.50 -0.55 -18.95
C ASP A 119 7.88 -0.96 -18.40
N GLY A 120 7.93 -1.95 -17.52
CA GLY A 120 9.17 -2.48 -16.97
C GLY A 120 9.72 -1.67 -15.80
N THR A 121 9.01 -0.65 -15.31
CA THR A 121 9.45 0.15 -14.15
C THR A 121 9.61 -0.73 -12.92
N THR A 122 10.71 -0.54 -12.20
CA THR A 122 10.96 -1.21 -10.92
C THR A 122 11.15 -0.20 -9.81
N LYS A 123 10.63 -0.50 -8.62
CA LYS A 123 10.87 0.27 -7.39
C LYS A 123 11.34 -0.66 -6.28
N THR A 124 12.08 -0.11 -5.33
CA THR A 124 12.55 -0.85 -4.16
C THR A 124 12.34 -0.02 -2.91
N VAL A 125 11.74 -0.64 -1.90
CA VAL A 125 11.63 -0.08 -0.54
C VAL A 125 12.65 -0.79 0.34
N THR A 126 13.29 -0.06 1.23
CA THR A 126 14.20 -0.63 2.24
C THR A 126 13.68 -0.30 3.62
N GLN A 127 13.46 -1.31 4.46
CA GLN A 127 13.12 -1.13 5.87
C GLN A 127 14.16 -1.80 6.75
N SER A 128 14.36 -1.29 7.96
CA SER A 128 15.27 -1.87 8.95
C SER A 128 14.69 -1.74 10.36
N ASP A 129 15.10 -2.66 11.22
CA ASP A 129 14.69 -2.76 12.63
C ASP A 129 15.49 -1.86 13.60
#